data_AF-A0A936MFB2-F1
#
_entry.id   AF-A0A936MFB2-F1
#
_cell.length_a   1.000
_cell.length_b   1.000
_cell.length_c   1.000
_cell.angle_alpha   90.00
_cell.angle_beta   90.00
_cell.angle_gamma   90.00
#
_symmetry.space_group_name_H-M   'P 1'
#
loop_
_entity.id
_entity.type
_entity.pdbx_description
1 polymer ?
#
loop_
_entity_poly.entity_id
_entity_poly.type
_entity_poly.pdbx_seq_one_letter_code
_entity_poly.pdbx_strand_id
1 'polypeptide(L)'
;MNPTMLTVVASVAECISPTVLDPDICEAETGMGEMSTDENDSTTMLPIYAFVRFDIDGTITNKIVDAVTLKLTVTDSSKAPGPHSGEIWQVEPFSEADLSNGVPAKVGGVPIGPDKGAVTQSQVITWSLPKNLAAPNAGVHLGLFPLSSDGVNYWNRAGKSPPELIVEYH
;
A
#
# COMPACT_ATOMS: atom_id res chain seq x y z
N MET A 1 -5.68 -27.96 11.98
CA MET A 1 -5.80 -26.94 13.04
C MET A 1 -6.42 -25.71 12.40
N ASN A 2 -7.23 -24.93 13.11
CA ASN A 2 -7.75 -23.68 12.56
C ASN A 2 -6.59 -22.66 12.52
N PRO A 3 -6.37 -21.96 11.39
CA PRO A 3 -5.32 -20.96 11.30
C PRO A 3 -5.58 -19.83 12.31
N THR A 4 -4.51 -19.35 12.93
CA THR A 4 -4.50 -18.14 13.77
C THR A 4 -4.24 -16.93 12.87
N MET A 5 -4.80 -15.77 13.22
CA MET A 5 -4.62 -14.53 12.45
C MET A 5 -3.87 -13.49 13.27
N LEU A 6 -2.87 -12.87 12.64
CA LEU A 6 -2.21 -11.64 13.08
C LEU A 6 -2.58 -10.52 12.10
N THR A 7 -3.14 -9.43 12.61
CA THR A 7 -3.39 -8.20 11.82
C THR A 7 -2.37 -7.15 12.21
N VAL A 8 -1.62 -6.66 11.22
CA VAL A 8 -0.61 -5.62 11.38
C VAL A 8 -1.08 -4.37 10.63
N VAL A 9 -1.26 -3.26 11.33
CA VAL A 9 -1.53 -1.96 10.69
C VAL A 9 -0.22 -1.39 10.15
N ALA A 10 -0.28 -0.71 9.01
CA ALA A 10 0.90 -0.10 8.41
C ALA A 10 1.56 0.93 9.35
N SER A 11 2.88 0.83 9.51
CA SER A 11 3.70 1.80 10.23
C SER A 11 4.07 3.00 9.35
N VAL A 12 4.10 2.83 8.03
CA VAL A 12 4.17 3.91 7.03
C VAL A 12 3.11 3.64 5.97
N ALA A 13 2.33 4.65 5.58
CA ALA A 13 1.40 4.56 4.47
C ALA A 13 1.24 5.96 3.88
N GLU A 14 1.99 6.24 2.82
CA GLU A 14 2.15 7.58 2.27
C GLU A 14 2.07 7.54 0.75
N CYS A 15 1.81 8.68 0.10
CA CYS A 15 2.01 8.85 -1.32
C CYS A 15 3.12 9.85 -1.62
N ILE A 16 3.80 9.70 -2.75
CA ILE A 16 4.78 10.66 -3.26
C ILE A 16 4.70 10.75 -4.78
N SER A 17 5.18 11.86 -5.33
CA SER A 17 5.47 11.98 -6.75
C SER A 17 6.98 11.85 -6.99
N PRO A 18 7.46 11.18 -8.06
CA PRO A 18 8.89 11.07 -8.36
C PRO A 18 9.63 12.39 -8.54
N THR A 19 8.92 13.49 -8.81
CA THR A 19 9.46 14.83 -8.99
C THR A 19 9.20 15.74 -7.78
N VAL A 20 8.28 15.35 -6.90
CA VAL A 20 7.94 16.04 -5.64
C VAL A 20 7.97 14.99 -4.53
N LEU A 21 9.18 14.75 -4.02
CA LEU A 21 9.49 13.76 -2.99
C LEU A 21 9.12 14.31 -1.61
N ASP A 22 7.83 14.54 -1.38
CA ASP A 22 7.32 15.04 -0.11
C ASP A 22 5.95 14.42 0.17
N PRO A 23 5.89 13.45 1.11
CA PRO A 23 4.63 12.84 1.54
C PRO A 23 3.57 13.83 2.01
N ASP A 24 3.97 14.88 2.74
CA ASP A 24 3.04 15.85 3.31
C ASP A 24 2.35 16.67 2.20
N ILE A 25 3.10 17.00 1.14
CA ILE A 25 2.52 17.67 -0.04
C ILE A 25 1.53 16.75 -0.73
N CYS A 26 1.87 15.46 -0.92
CA CYS A 26 0.99 14.51 -1.57
C CYS A 26 -0.32 14.30 -0.81
N GLU A 27 -0.27 14.17 0.52
CA GLU A 27 -1.47 14.10 1.36
C GLU A 27 -2.28 15.40 1.27
N ALA A 28 -1.64 16.56 1.32
CA ALA A 28 -2.33 17.85 1.21
C ALA A 28 -3.09 18.02 -0.12
N GLU A 29 -2.55 17.50 -1.22
CA GLU A 29 -3.17 17.53 -2.54
C GLU A 29 -4.28 16.48 -2.70
N THR A 30 -4.07 15.29 -2.14
CA THR A 30 -5.02 14.17 -2.23
C THR A 30 -6.23 14.36 -1.30
N GLY A 31 -5.96 14.73 -0.05
CA GLY A 31 -6.92 14.80 1.05
C GLY A 31 -6.30 14.32 2.37
N MET A 32 -6.64 14.99 3.47
CA MET A 32 -6.15 14.62 4.81
C MET A 32 -6.58 13.19 5.17
N GLY A 33 -5.60 12.35 5.53
CA GLY A 33 -5.80 10.94 5.81
C GLY A 33 -5.83 10.06 4.55
N GLU A 34 -5.53 10.59 3.37
CA GLU A 34 -5.58 9.88 2.10
C GLU A 34 -4.18 9.74 1.48
N MET A 35 -3.99 8.67 0.71
CA MET A 35 -2.86 8.47 -0.18
C MET A 35 -3.40 8.14 -1.57
N SER A 36 -2.82 8.71 -2.62
CA SER A 36 -3.28 8.49 -4.00
C SER A 36 -2.33 7.60 -4.79
N THR A 37 -2.87 6.99 -5.85
CA THR A 37 -2.09 6.45 -6.95
C THR A 37 -2.69 6.92 -8.27
N ASP A 38 -1.89 7.60 -9.09
CA ASP A 38 -2.32 8.18 -10.36
C ASP A 38 -1.14 8.22 -11.34
N GLU A 39 -1.29 7.76 -12.59
CA GLU A 39 -0.21 7.84 -13.60
C GLU A 39 0.09 9.27 -14.03
N ASN A 40 -0.90 10.15 -13.95
CA ASN A 40 -0.80 11.54 -14.34
C ASN A 40 -1.90 12.33 -13.63
N ASP A 41 -1.62 12.70 -12.38
CA ASP A 41 -2.57 13.44 -11.57
C ASP A 41 -2.99 14.74 -12.26
N SER A 42 -4.28 15.00 -12.27
CA SER A 42 -4.88 16.13 -12.99
C SER A 42 -4.44 17.51 -12.49
N THR A 43 -3.91 17.59 -11.26
CA THR A 43 -3.48 18.84 -10.62
C THR A 43 -2.01 19.10 -10.90
N THR A 44 -1.17 18.09 -10.66
CA THR A 44 0.29 18.17 -10.71
C THR A 44 0.86 17.81 -12.07
N MET A 45 0.11 17.09 -12.91
CA MET A 45 0.55 16.50 -14.18
C MET A 45 1.74 15.54 -14.00
N LEU A 46 1.77 14.85 -12.86
CA LEU A 46 2.85 13.97 -12.45
C LEU A 46 2.28 12.64 -11.95
N PRO A 47 3.05 11.54 -12.08
CA PRO A 47 2.65 10.30 -11.46
C PRO A 47 2.71 10.43 -9.93
N ILE A 48 1.75 9.82 -9.26
CA ILE A 48 1.68 9.64 -7.81
C ILE A 48 1.69 8.14 -7.51
N TYR A 49 2.60 7.74 -6.62
CA TYR A 49 2.71 6.37 -6.14
C TYR A 49 2.43 6.33 -4.64
N ALA A 50 1.87 5.23 -4.16
CA ALA A 50 1.68 5.01 -2.73
C ALA A 50 2.62 3.92 -2.21
N PHE A 51 3.11 4.07 -0.99
CA PHE A 51 4.04 3.14 -0.35
C PHE A 51 3.53 2.79 1.04
N VAL A 52 3.53 1.50 1.35
CA VAL A 52 3.14 0.99 2.68
C VAL A 52 4.23 0.11 3.27
N ARG A 53 4.42 0.24 4.58
CA ARG A 53 5.32 -0.59 5.37
C ARG A 53 4.57 -1.19 6.55
N PHE A 54 4.81 -2.48 6.80
CA PHE A 54 4.29 -3.20 7.96
C PHE A 54 5.46 -3.79 8.75
N ASP A 55 5.51 -3.52 10.05
CA ASP A 55 6.52 -4.11 10.94
C ASP A 55 5.93 -5.32 11.65
N ILE A 56 6.36 -6.52 11.26
CA ILE A 56 5.91 -7.77 11.87
C ILE A 56 6.77 -8.04 13.11
N ASP A 57 6.14 -8.19 14.26
CA ASP A 57 6.83 -8.50 15.52
C ASP A 57 7.21 -9.99 15.64
N GLY A 58 7.60 -10.40 16.85
CA GLY A 58 7.98 -11.79 17.14
C GLY A 58 6.81 -12.78 17.21
N THR A 59 5.55 -12.38 17.01
CA THR A 59 4.35 -13.22 17.21
C THR A 59 4.35 -14.49 16.37
N ILE A 60 4.89 -14.43 15.15
CA ILE A 60 4.98 -15.58 14.24
C ILE A 60 6.32 -16.34 14.33
N THR A 61 7.10 -16.14 15.41
CA THR A 61 8.36 -16.88 15.62
C THR A 61 8.07 -18.38 15.77
N ASN A 62 8.78 -19.21 15.00
CA ASN A 62 8.58 -20.67 14.93
C ASN A 62 7.18 -21.10 14.45
N LYS A 63 6.47 -20.22 13.72
CA LYS A 63 5.18 -20.52 13.09
C LYS A 63 5.34 -20.75 11.59
N ILE A 64 4.39 -21.46 11.00
CA ILE A 64 4.31 -21.61 9.55
C ILE A 64 3.28 -20.61 9.03
N VAL A 65 3.70 -19.71 8.15
CA VAL A 65 2.80 -18.75 7.49
C VAL A 65 1.98 -19.47 6.42
N ASP A 66 0.67 -19.44 6.58
CA ASP A 66 -0.31 -20.07 5.69
C ASP A 66 -0.79 -19.12 4.61
N ALA A 67 -0.97 -17.83 4.93
CA ALA A 67 -1.38 -16.80 3.97
C ALA A 67 -0.91 -15.41 4.42
N VAL A 68 -0.71 -14.54 3.44
CA VAL A 68 -0.46 -13.11 3.64
C VAL A 68 -1.43 -12.35 2.75
N THR A 69 -2.21 -11.47 3.34
CA THR A 69 -3.22 -10.68 2.64
C THR A 69 -3.00 -9.20 2.94
N LEU A 70 -2.76 -8.39 1.91
CA LEU A 70 -2.86 -6.94 2.01
C LEU A 70 -4.31 -6.53 1.87
N LYS A 71 -4.77 -5.63 2.74
CA LYS A 71 -6.09 -5.01 2.68
C LYS A 71 -5.93 -3.49 2.63
N LEU A 72 -6.47 -2.89 1.57
CA LEU A 72 -6.60 -1.44 1.40
C LEU A 72 -8.07 -1.08 1.29
N THR A 73 -8.40 0.18 1.61
CA THR A 73 -9.77 0.69 1.52
C THR A 73 -9.76 1.99 0.75
N VAL A 74 -10.53 2.04 -0.34
CA VAL A 74 -10.76 3.29 -1.10
C VAL A 74 -11.45 4.28 -0.18
N THR A 75 -11.07 5.56 -0.25
CA THR A 75 -11.61 6.57 0.67
C THR A 75 -13.09 6.83 0.42
N ASP A 76 -13.70 7.63 1.30
CA ASP A 76 -15.07 8.11 1.11
C ASP A 76 -15.11 9.44 0.32
N SER A 77 -14.02 9.85 -0.32
CA SER A 77 -14.03 10.96 -1.26
C SER A 77 -14.75 10.58 -2.55
N SER A 78 -15.53 11.51 -3.12
CA SER A 78 -16.21 11.28 -4.41
C SER A 78 -15.26 11.20 -5.60
N LYS A 79 -13.98 11.58 -5.41
CA LYS A 79 -12.91 11.48 -6.41
C LYS A 79 -12.02 10.24 -6.22
N ALA A 80 -12.27 9.46 -5.17
CA ALA A 80 -11.47 8.27 -4.86
C ALA A 80 -11.65 7.07 -5.80
N PRO A 81 -12.83 6.82 -6.41
CA PRO A 81 -13.00 5.70 -7.35
C PRO A 81 -12.12 5.86 -8.59
N GLY A 82 -11.71 4.73 -9.17
CA GLY A 82 -10.97 4.71 -10.44
C GLY A 82 -11.14 3.39 -11.19
N PRO A 83 -10.80 3.35 -12.48
CA PRO A 83 -10.91 2.16 -13.34
C PRO A 83 -9.90 1.06 -13.01
N HIS A 84 -8.85 1.37 -12.24
CA HIS A 84 -7.79 0.44 -11.87
C HIS A 84 -7.36 0.68 -10.42
N SER A 85 -7.41 -0.38 -9.60
CA SER A 85 -6.88 -0.39 -8.24
C SER A 85 -5.35 -0.16 -8.16
N GLY A 86 -4.63 -0.42 -9.26
CA GLY A 86 -3.17 -0.41 -9.30
C GLY A 86 -2.55 -1.76 -8.95
N GLU A 87 -1.25 -1.86 -9.14
CA GLU A 87 -0.47 -3.07 -8.90
C GLU A 87 0.34 -2.99 -7.61
N ILE A 88 0.38 -4.10 -6.87
CA ILE A 88 1.24 -4.25 -5.70
C ILE A 88 2.59 -4.79 -6.15
N TRP A 89 3.64 -4.05 -5.81
CA TRP A 89 5.03 -4.44 -5.97
C TRP A 89 5.69 -4.58 -4.62
N GLN A 90 6.57 -5.58 -4.48
CA GLN A 90 7.58 -5.52 -3.43
C GLN A 90 8.58 -4.43 -3.82
N VAL A 91 9.01 -3.63 -2.85
CA VAL A 91 10.03 -2.60 -3.07
C VAL A 91 11.20 -2.78 -2.12
N GLU A 92 12.31 -2.09 -2.40
CA GLU A 92 13.44 -2.02 -1.48
C GLU A 92 13.00 -1.48 -0.11
N PRO A 93 13.64 -1.93 1.00
CA PRO A 93 13.31 -1.45 2.34
C PRO A 93 13.40 0.08 2.45
N PHE A 94 12.46 0.68 3.17
CA PHE A 94 12.38 2.12 3.36
C PHE A 94 11.79 2.50 4.73
N SER A 95 12.05 3.74 5.12
CA SER A 95 11.41 4.47 6.21
C SER A 95 10.63 5.66 5.64
N GLU A 96 9.78 6.28 6.46
CA GLU A 96 9.03 7.48 6.07
C GLU A 96 9.97 8.59 5.55
N ALA A 97 11.12 8.79 6.21
CA ALA A 97 12.11 9.78 5.80
C ALA A 97 12.81 9.44 4.47
N ASP A 98 12.88 8.17 4.08
CA ASP A 98 13.48 7.77 2.79
C ASP A 98 12.61 8.20 1.61
N LEU A 99 11.28 8.30 1.79
CA LEU A 99 10.35 8.74 0.75
C LEU A 99 10.58 10.20 0.33
N SER A 100 11.16 11.01 1.22
CA SER A 100 11.60 12.38 0.88
C SER A 100 12.91 12.44 0.09
N ASN A 101 13.61 11.31 -0.04
CA ASN A 101 14.90 11.21 -0.72
C ASN A 101 14.82 10.43 -2.04
N GLY A 102 13.75 9.67 -2.26
CA GLY A 102 13.53 8.97 -3.51
C GLY A 102 12.38 7.98 -3.48
N VAL A 103 12.07 7.46 -4.65
CA VAL A 103 11.09 6.37 -4.83
C VAL A 103 11.78 5.03 -4.57
N PRO A 104 11.31 4.20 -3.62
CA PRO A 104 11.83 2.85 -3.41
C PRO A 104 11.76 2.01 -4.70
N ALA A 105 12.88 1.37 -5.07
CA ALA A 105 12.95 0.59 -6.31
C ALA A 105 12.09 -0.68 -6.22
N LYS A 106 11.46 -1.06 -7.34
CA LYS A 106 10.72 -2.32 -7.46
C LYS A 106 11.65 -3.52 -7.36
N VAL A 107 11.25 -4.53 -6.60
CA VAL A 107 11.97 -5.82 -6.49
C VAL A 107 11.32 -6.84 -7.42
N GLY A 108 12.16 -7.50 -8.23
CA GLY A 108 11.70 -8.48 -9.22
C GLY A 108 11.26 -7.86 -10.54
N GLY A 109 10.70 -8.69 -11.43
CA GLY A 109 10.29 -8.28 -12.78
C GLY A 109 8.78 -8.23 -13.02
N VAL A 110 7.97 -8.60 -12.04
CA VAL A 110 6.49 -8.68 -12.13
C VAL A 110 5.86 -8.22 -10.81
N PRO A 111 4.62 -7.66 -10.85
CA PRO A 111 3.90 -7.34 -9.62
C PRO A 111 3.60 -8.59 -8.80
N ILE A 112 3.64 -8.46 -7.48
CA ILE A 112 3.30 -9.53 -6.54
C ILE A 112 1.81 -9.55 -6.17
N GLY A 113 1.08 -8.48 -6.52
CA GLY A 113 -0.37 -8.42 -6.50
C GLY A 113 -0.85 -7.70 -7.76
N PRO A 114 -1.53 -8.39 -8.69
CA PRO A 114 -2.02 -7.76 -9.91
C PRO A 114 -3.15 -6.78 -9.60
N ASP A 115 -3.39 -5.87 -10.55
CA ASP A 115 -4.58 -5.01 -10.55
C ASP A 115 -5.88 -5.81 -10.42
N LYS A 116 -6.81 -5.26 -9.64
CA LYS A 116 -8.15 -5.81 -9.38
C LYS A 116 -9.24 -5.18 -10.25
N GLY A 117 -8.86 -4.30 -11.18
CA GLY A 117 -9.78 -3.55 -12.04
C GLY A 117 -10.42 -2.39 -11.30
N ALA A 118 -11.62 -2.03 -11.74
CA ALA A 118 -12.32 -0.84 -11.25
C ALA A 118 -12.72 -0.96 -9.78
N VAL A 119 -12.60 0.15 -9.08
CA VAL A 119 -12.89 0.26 -7.65
C VAL A 119 -13.86 1.40 -7.39
N THR A 120 -14.65 1.25 -6.32
CA THR A 120 -15.68 2.19 -5.91
C THR A 120 -15.39 2.77 -4.53
N GLN A 121 -16.06 3.87 -4.22
CA GLN A 121 -15.91 4.57 -2.94
C GLN A 121 -16.15 3.63 -1.75
N SER A 122 -15.31 3.73 -0.72
CA SER A 122 -15.37 2.86 0.48
C SER A 122 -15.22 1.35 0.21
N GLN A 123 -14.82 0.95 -0.99
CA GLN A 123 -14.57 -0.45 -1.30
C GLN A 123 -13.31 -0.93 -0.59
N VAL A 124 -13.43 -2.06 0.10
CA VAL A 124 -12.29 -2.80 0.64
C VAL A 124 -11.76 -3.72 -0.46
N ILE A 125 -10.47 -3.65 -0.72
CA ILE A 125 -9.78 -4.46 -1.72
C ILE A 125 -8.70 -5.27 -1.02
N THR A 126 -8.58 -6.53 -1.43
CA THR A 126 -7.61 -7.46 -0.84
C THR A 126 -6.73 -8.11 -1.91
N TRP A 127 -5.43 -8.21 -1.62
CA TRP A 127 -4.47 -8.95 -2.44
C TRP A 127 -3.88 -10.10 -1.63
N SER A 128 -3.94 -11.31 -2.18
CA SER A 128 -3.15 -12.43 -1.69
C SER A 128 -1.70 -12.24 -2.14
N LEU A 129 -0.78 -12.18 -1.19
CA LEU A 129 0.64 -11.93 -1.42
C LEU A 129 1.48 -13.19 -1.18
N PRO A 130 2.73 -13.25 -1.69
CA PRO A 130 3.65 -14.33 -1.38
C PRO A 130 3.88 -14.49 0.13
N LYS A 131 3.73 -15.71 0.64
CA LYS A 131 3.81 -16.02 2.09
C LYS A 131 5.18 -15.69 2.69
N ASN A 132 6.23 -15.80 1.88
CA ASN A 132 7.61 -15.52 2.28
C ASN A 132 7.92 -14.03 2.48
N LEU A 133 6.96 -13.13 2.23
CA LEU A 133 7.09 -11.74 2.64
C LEU A 133 6.98 -11.57 4.15
N ALA A 134 6.17 -12.40 4.82
CA ALA A 134 6.01 -12.32 6.26
C ALA A 134 7.07 -13.17 6.98
N ALA A 135 7.93 -12.51 7.75
CA ALA A 135 8.91 -13.14 8.61
C ALA A 135 8.89 -12.49 10.00
N PRO A 136 9.21 -13.23 11.08
CA PRO A 136 9.23 -12.68 12.44
C PRO A 136 10.29 -11.58 12.56
N ASN A 137 9.95 -10.47 13.23
CA ASN A 137 10.82 -9.31 13.45
C ASN A 137 11.35 -8.68 12.14
N ALA A 138 10.53 -8.66 11.09
CA ALA A 138 10.90 -8.12 9.78
C ALA A 138 9.84 -7.15 9.24
N GLY A 139 10.29 -6.24 8.37
CA GLY A 139 9.42 -5.29 7.68
C GLY A 139 8.96 -5.81 6.31
N VAL A 140 7.67 -5.67 6.00
CA VAL A 140 7.11 -5.86 4.66
C VAL A 140 6.98 -4.49 4.00
N HIS A 141 7.63 -4.30 2.85
CA HIS A 141 7.70 -3.03 2.14
C HIS A 141 7.06 -3.18 0.76
N LEU A 142 5.99 -2.43 0.52
CA LEU A 142 5.19 -2.53 -0.70
C LEU A 142 5.01 -1.16 -1.33
N GLY A 143 5.02 -1.12 -2.66
CA GLY A 143 4.55 0.01 -3.44
C GLY A 143 3.28 -0.34 -4.19
N LEU A 144 2.34 0.59 -4.25
CA LEU A 144 1.15 0.54 -5.08
C LEU A 144 1.36 1.49 -6.26
N PHE A 145 1.40 0.93 -7.47
CA PHE A 145 1.70 1.67 -8.69
C PHE A 145 0.45 1.76 -9.58
N PRO A 146 0.12 2.96 -10.08
CA PRO A 146 -1.07 3.17 -10.90
C PRO A 146 -0.92 2.56 -12.29
N LEU A 147 -2.06 2.28 -12.93
CA LEU A 147 -2.19 1.85 -14.33
C LEU A 147 -3.12 2.77 -15.13
N SER A 148 -3.50 3.91 -14.55
CA SER A 148 -4.44 4.86 -15.12
C SER A 148 -4.14 6.28 -14.66
N SER A 149 -4.48 7.25 -15.50
CA SER A 149 -4.51 8.67 -15.15
C SER A 149 -5.81 9.11 -14.44
N ASP A 150 -6.73 8.17 -14.23
CA ASP A 150 -7.89 8.34 -13.35
C ASP A 150 -7.56 7.57 -12.08
N GLY A 151 -6.87 8.25 -11.16
CA GLY A 151 -6.26 7.65 -9.99
C GLY A 151 -7.26 7.07 -8.98
N VAL A 152 -6.70 6.48 -7.92
CA VAL A 152 -7.49 5.97 -6.79
C VAL A 152 -6.93 6.53 -5.49
N ASN A 153 -7.81 7.01 -4.62
CA ASN A 153 -7.44 7.42 -3.28
C ASN A 153 -7.75 6.31 -2.28
N TYR A 154 -6.77 5.95 -1.49
CA TYR A 154 -6.85 4.99 -0.39
C TYR A 154 -6.67 5.70 0.94
N TRP A 155 -7.24 5.15 2.01
CA TRP A 155 -6.92 5.63 3.36
C TRP A 155 -5.45 5.37 3.66
N ASN A 156 -4.77 6.38 4.17
CA ASN A 156 -3.39 6.31 4.64
C ASN A 156 -3.34 5.89 6.13
N ARG A 157 -2.19 6.02 6.79
CA ARG A 157 -2.01 5.64 8.22
C ARG A 157 -2.93 6.44 9.16
N ALA A 158 -3.17 7.71 8.87
CA ALA A 158 -4.02 8.61 9.66
C ALA A 158 -5.51 8.55 9.27
N GLY A 159 -5.83 7.84 8.18
CA GLY A 159 -7.19 7.70 7.66
C GLY A 159 -8.15 6.88 8.53
N LYS A 160 -9.43 6.87 8.14
CA LYS A 160 -10.50 6.15 8.87
C LYS A 160 -10.36 4.63 8.84
N SER A 161 -9.70 4.09 7.81
CA SER A 161 -9.48 2.65 7.65
C SER A 161 -8.06 2.39 7.10
N PRO A 162 -7.03 2.52 7.95
CA PRO A 162 -5.63 2.39 7.52
C PRO A 162 -5.32 1.05 6.83
N PRO A 163 -4.23 0.99 6.03
CA PRO A 163 -3.78 -0.26 5.42
C PRO A 163 -3.48 -1.33 6.46
N GLU A 164 -3.88 -2.57 6.17
CA GLU A 164 -3.66 -3.73 7.03
C GLU A 164 -2.97 -4.86 6.26
N LEU A 165 -2.02 -5.53 6.93
CA LEU A 165 -1.47 -6.80 6.51
C LEU A 165 -2.00 -7.89 7.44
N ILE A 166 -2.70 -8.87 6.88
CA ILE A 166 -3.26 -10.00 7.60
C ILE A 166 -2.38 -11.22 7.32
N VAL A 167 -1.84 -11.82 8.39
CA VAL A 167 -0.99 -13.00 8.34
C VAL A 167 -1.71 -14.15 9.01
N GLU A 168 -2.01 -15.20 8.25
CA GLU A 168 -2.54 -16.46 8.76
C GLU A 168 -1.39 -17.43 9.04
N TYR A 169 -1.41 -18.13 10.19
CA TYR A 169 -0.34 -19.04 10.59
C TYR A 169 -0.82 -20.15 11.55
N HIS A 170 -0.01 -21.20 11.70
CA HIS A 170 -0.18 -22.26 12.72
C HIS A 170 1.11 -22.54 13.50
#